data_AF-A0A497N6C7-F1
#
_entry.id   AF-A0A497N6C7-F1
#
_cell.length_a   1.000
_cell.length_b   1.000
_cell.length_c   1.000
_cell.angle_alpha   90.00
_cell.angle_beta   90.00
_cell.angle_gamma   90.00
#
_symmetry.space_group_name_H-M   'P 1'
#
loop_
_entity.id
_entity.type
_entity.pdbx_description
1 polymer ?
#
loop_
_entity_poly.entity_id
_entity_poly.type
_entity_poly.pdbx_seq_one_letter_code
_entity_poly.pdbx_strand_id
1 'polypeptide(L)' 'MEYHLETPVEEGVLRRLRVGDLVFLSGTIVTARDEAHRKALEIHERGGRLPLDLRG' A
#
# COMPACT_ATOMS: atom_id res chain seq x y z
N MET A 1 5.92 -20.31 2.55
CA MET A 1 5.59 -20.52 1.12
C MET A 1 6.08 -19.33 0.32
N GLU A 2 6.13 -19.44 -1.00
CA GLU A 2 6.54 -18.36 -1.90
C GLU A 2 5.32 -17.83 -2.66
N TYR A 3 5.16 -16.51 -2.73
CA TYR A 3 4.10 -15.82 -3.46
C TYR A 3 4.68 -14.81 -4.44
N HIS A 4 4.12 -14.76 -5.64
CA HIS A 4 4.36 -13.71 -6.63
C HIS A 4 3.05 -12.96 -6.82
N LEU A 5 3.04 -11.68 -6.43
CA LEU A 5 1.84 -10.83 -6.41
C LEU A 5 2.02 -9.66 -7.37
N GLU A 6 0.94 -9.26 -8.04
CA GLU A 6 0.88 -8.07 -8.89
C GLU A 6 -0.05 -7.02 -8.29
N THR A 7 0.37 -5.75 -8.24
CA THR A 7 -0.48 -4.67 -7.71
C THR A 7 -1.48 -4.17 -8.77
N PRO A 8 -2.72 -3.84 -8.39
CA PRO A 8 -3.31 -3.94 -7.04
C PRO A 8 -3.66 -5.39 -6.65
N VAL A 9 -3.37 -5.75 -5.39
CA VAL A 9 -3.57 -7.12 -4.88
C VAL A 9 -4.94 -7.21 -4.19
N GLU A 10 -5.72 -8.23 -4.51
CA GLU A 10 -7.00 -8.49 -3.85
C GLU A 10 -6.83 -8.85 -2.36
N GLU A 11 -7.67 -8.29 -1.48
CA GLU A 11 -7.60 -8.52 -0.03
C GLU A 11 -7.70 -10.01 0.35
N GLY A 12 -8.51 -10.79 -0.37
CA GLY A 12 -8.63 -12.23 -0.16
C GLY A 12 -7.31 -12.98 -0.34
N VAL A 13 -6.43 -12.48 -1.22
CA VAL A 13 -5.08 -13.04 -1.41
C VAL A 13 -4.21 -12.71 -0.19
N LEU A 14 -4.22 -11.45 0.26
CA LEU A 14 -3.42 -10.98 1.39
C LEU A 14 -3.77 -11.70 2.69
N ARG A 15 -5.05 -12.01 2.91
CA ARG A 15 -5.53 -12.76 4.11
C ARG A 15 -4.98 -14.18 4.21
N ARG A 16 -4.43 -14.75 3.14
CA ARG A 16 -3.81 -16.09 3.14
C ARG A 16 -2.35 -16.08 3.57
N LEU A 17 -1.69 -14.92 3.53
CA LEU A 17 -0.29 -14.77 3.91
C LEU A 17 -0.09 -15.07 5.39
N ARG A 18 1.03 -15.72 5.70
CA ARG A 18 1.46 -16.03 7.06
C ARG A 18 2.84 -15.46 7.32
N VAL A 19 3.16 -15.25 8.60
CA VAL A 19 4.51 -14.83 9.01
C VAL A 19 5.52 -15.87 8.54
N GLY A 20 6.60 -15.39 7.90
CA GLY A 20 7.65 -16.22 7.33
C GLY A 20 7.43 -16.60 5.86
N ASP A 21 6.32 -16.19 5.23
CA ASP A 21 6.15 -16.32 3.78
C ASP A 21 7.07 -15.36 3.02
N LEU A 22 7.62 -15.85 1.90
CA LEU A 22 8.41 -15.06 0.96
C LEU A 22 7.47 -14.48 -0.10
N VAL A 23 7.51 -13.16 -0.28
CA VAL A 23 6.63 -12.45 -1.21
C VAL A 23 7.46 -11.63 -2.18
N PHE A 24 7.27 -11.89 -3.47
CA PHE A 24 7.72 -11.03 -4.56
C PHE A 24 6.54 -10.19 -5.02
N LEU A 25 6.74 -8.87 -5.09
CA LEU A 25 5.73 -7.91 -5.50
C LEU A 25 6.15 -7.26 -6.82
N SER A 26 5.29 -7.34 -7.82
CA SER A 26 5.46 -6.72 -9.13
C SER A 26 4.34 -5.71 -9.38
N GLY A 27 4.61 -4.68 -10.17
CA GLY A 27 3.63 -3.63 -10.49
C GLY A 27 4.03 -2.27 -9.92
N THR A 28 3.03 -1.40 -9.73
CA THR A 28 3.24 -0.04 -9.23
C THR A 28 3.33 -0.04 -7.71
N ILE A 29 4.42 0.55 -7.18
CA ILE A 29 4.65 0.74 -5.75
C ILE A 29 4.89 2.22 -5.51
N VAL A 30 4.14 2.80 -4.57
CA VAL A 30 4.31 4.19 -4.15
C VAL A 30 5.13 4.20 -2.87
N THR A 31 6.19 5.01 -2.84
CA THR A 31 7.03 5.18 -1.66
C THR A 31 6.60 6.43 -0.89
N ALA A 32 6.47 6.31 0.42
CA ALA A 32 6.18 7.40 1.33
C ALA A 32 6.94 7.17 2.63
N ARG A 33 7.37 8.27 3.26
CA ARG A 33 8.05 8.30 4.57
C ARG A 33 7.52 9.45 5.39
N ASP A 34 8.24 9.84 6.43
CA ASP A 34 7.89 10.80 7.47
C ASP A 34 7.16 12.06 6.94
N GLU A 35 7.79 12.80 6.02
CA GLU A 35 7.20 14.04 5.48
C GLU A 35 5.98 13.78 4.60
N ALA A 36 5.97 12.70 3.83
CA ALA A 36 4.85 12.33 2.98
C ALA A 36 3.63 11.93 3.83
N HIS A 37 3.86 11.18 4.92
CA HIS A 37 2.81 10.83 5.89
C HIS A 37 2.29 12.07 6.61
N ARG A 38 3.17 12.97 7.09
CA ARG A 38 2.74 14.22 7.74
C ARG A 38 1.88 15.06 6.81
N LYS A 39 2.32 15.25 5.56
CA LYS A 39 1.59 16.02 4.56
C LYS A 39 0.25 15.38 4.20
N ALA A 40 0.19 14.05 4.12
CA ALA A 40 -1.06 13.34 3.85
C ALA A 40 -2.10 13.57 4.96
N LEU A 41 -1.68 13.55 6.22
CA LEU A 41 -2.53 13.86 7.37
C LEU A 41 -3.00 15.33 7.35
N GLU A 42 -2.10 16.28 7.14
CA GLU A 42 -2.44 17.71 7.05
C GLU A 42 -3.47 18.00 5.93
N ILE A 43 -3.33 17.32 4.78
CA ILE A 43 -4.28 17.43 3.67
C ILE A 43 -5.64 16.84 4.08
N HIS A 44 -5.65 15.67 4.73
CA HIS A 44 -6.87 15.01 5.17
C HIS A 44 -7.65 15.85 6.21
N GLU A 45 -6.96 16.40 7.22
CA GLU A 45 -7.56 17.24 8.27
C GLU A 45 -8.21 18.51 7.69
N ARG A 46 -7.66 19.03 6.60
CA ARG A 46 -8.22 20.19 5.88
C ARG A 46 -9.34 19.83 4.89
N GLY A 47 -9.76 18.55 4.84
CA GLY A 47 -10.76 18.06 3.89
C GLY A 47 -10.27 18.01 2.44
N GLY A 48 -8.95 18.07 2.23
CA GLY A 48 -8.33 18.00 0.92
C GLY A 48 -8.27 16.58 0.36
N ARG A 49 -7.95 16.46 -0.94
CA ARG A 49 -7.75 15.18 -1.61
C ARG A 49 -6.27 14.92 -1.82
N LEU A 50 -5.84 13.69 -1.57
CA LEU A 50 -4.48 13.25 -1.89
C LEU A 50 -4.26 13.24 -3.42
N PRO A 51 -3.01 13.47 -3.87
CA PRO A 51 -2.68 13.47 -5.30
C PRO A 51 -2.69 12.06 -5.92
N LEU A 52 -2.90 11.02 -5.11
CA LEU A 52 -2.99 9.62 -5.54
C LEU A 52 -3.98 8.88 -4.65
N ASP A 53 -4.63 7.86 -5.20
CA ASP A 53 -5.50 6.98 -4.43
C ASP A 53 -4.64 5.96 -3.67
N LEU A 54 -4.72 6.01 -2.34
CA LEU A 54 -4.03 5.08 -1.44
C LEU A 54 -4.91 3.87 -1.07
N ARG A 55 -6.14 3.80 -1.60
CA ARG A 55 -7.01 2.64 -1.40
C ARG A 55 -6.51 1.49 -2.27
N GLY A 56 -6.33 0.33 -1.64
CA GLY A 56 -5.97 -0.94 -2.23
C GLY A 56 -6.68 -2.06 -1.50
#